data_AF-A0A4V1ZK07-F1
#
_entry.id   AF-A0A4V1ZK07-F1
#
_cell.length_a   1.000
_cell.length_b   1.000
_cell.length_c   1.000
_cell.angle_alpha   90.00
_cell.angle_beta   90.00
_cell.angle_gamma   90.00
#
_symmetry.space_group_name_H-M   'P 1'
#
loop_
_entity.id
_entity.type
_entity.pdbx_description
1 polymer ?
#
loop_
_entity_poly.entity_id
_entity_poly.type
_entity_poly.pdbx_seq_one_letter_code
_entity_poly.pdbx_strand_id
1 'polypeptide(L)'
;MTELLLLLIVVVPVFSLYKEWKDRGGWYFLNPINSFWLTFIYAGAVQPALARADWVSFYSEEVLNLTLGMFLVLGLAVHVGYHSATGPQWSTRIPNLKTPDLKKVFWCGLILLGIGLIGYALVIQASGGWARWSASPRRFTDYSLSGYIYTMPRVATLGIMVLLCYAFAQEKRLPLKISVLALGVVNLFWQIYSGTREGTIVMLIILVGSIYGARRRNPPWIALFATFAATFFFFGFIPTYRGEFRNLSFNVEESPDEVVERSFSFFSGDDTKPHPDLWTDFGMAISVAYYVPSRLDYDYGQMLLEIFTRPIPRALWPTKSYPEGEAWDRFHRVSGVSTITNGAGLLSGPSPSMVGKYYYIGGWLGLVIGGYLVGVIFRALWEFLQRNVHTVIGATFSVATAGLGAMEMIHPLSWSVNFWLPTIAFPFFVMSYLVRQTEPAKDSQKSPPERQEPTSRPMPHAN
;
A
#
# COMPACT_ATOMS: atom_id res chain seq x y z
N MET A 1 5.38 -31.28 -10.85
CA MET A 1 5.58 -29.93 -11.41
C MET A 1 5.18 -28.86 -10.42
N THR A 2 3.97 -28.93 -9.86
CA THR A 2 3.40 -28.02 -8.85
C THR A 2 4.37 -27.67 -7.71
N GLU A 3 4.92 -28.67 -7.02
CA GLU A 3 5.86 -28.44 -5.90
C GLU A 3 7.13 -27.68 -6.29
N LEU A 4 7.65 -27.95 -7.49
CA LEU A 4 8.81 -27.24 -8.01
C LEU A 4 8.47 -25.76 -8.27
N LEU A 5 7.29 -25.48 -8.84
CA LEU A 5 6.85 -24.11 -9.08
C LEU A 5 6.63 -23.36 -7.76
N LEU A 6 5.98 -23.96 -6.77
CA LEU A 6 5.80 -23.38 -5.44
C LEU A 6 7.15 -23.03 -4.80
N LEU A 7 8.13 -23.94 -4.88
CA LEU A 7 9.48 -23.68 -4.39
C LEU A 7 10.15 -22.52 -5.13
N LEU A 8 10.09 -22.50 -6.47
CA LEU A 8 10.68 -21.43 -7.28
C LEU A 8 10.07 -20.06 -7.00
N ILE A 9 8.75 -19.99 -6.79
CA ILE A 9 8.04 -18.78 -6.39
C ILE A 9 8.57 -18.23 -5.06
N VAL A 10 8.97 -19.09 -4.12
CA VAL A 10 9.59 -18.67 -2.84
C VAL A 10 11.06 -18.28 -3.02
N VAL A 11 11.81 -19.02 -3.85
CA VAL A 11 13.25 -18.80 -4.06
C VAL A 11 13.54 -17.41 -4.66
N VAL A 12 12.72 -16.93 -5.61
CA VAL A 12 12.94 -15.63 -6.27
C VAL A 12 12.96 -14.46 -5.25
N PRO A 13 11.94 -14.28 -4.39
CA PRO A 13 11.95 -13.33 -3.28
C PRO A 13 13.14 -13.50 -2.34
N VAL A 14 13.45 -14.73 -1.90
CA VAL A 14 14.54 -15.00 -0.95
C VAL A 14 15.87 -14.56 -1.56
N PHE A 15 16.12 -14.90 -2.82
CA PHE A 15 17.31 -14.48 -3.54
C PHE A 15 17.37 -12.95 -3.71
N SER A 16 16.25 -12.32 -4.06
CA SER A 16 16.15 -10.86 -4.18
C SER A 16 16.48 -10.15 -2.87
N LEU A 17 15.92 -10.63 -1.76
CA LEU A 17 16.15 -10.10 -0.41
C LEU A 17 17.60 -10.32 0.05
N TYR A 18 18.16 -11.51 -0.23
CA TYR A 18 19.56 -11.81 0.07
C TYR A 18 20.51 -10.88 -0.69
N LYS A 19 20.25 -10.67 -1.99
CA LYS A 19 21.05 -9.76 -2.83
C LYS A 19 20.98 -8.34 -2.30
N GLU A 20 19.79 -7.84 -1.96
CA GLU A 20 19.64 -6.51 -1.35
C GLU A 20 20.40 -6.39 -0.03
N TRP A 21 20.30 -7.40 0.85
CA TRP A 21 21.03 -7.44 2.11
C TRP A 21 22.55 -7.39 1.90
N LYS A 22 23.07 -8.20 0.96
CA LYS A 22 24.49 -8.29 0.64
C LYS A 22 25.04 -7.02 -0.01
N ASP A 23 24.37 -6.53 -1.05
CA ASP A 23 24.87 -5.43 -1.89
C ASP A 23 24.78 -4.07 -1.18
N ARG A 24 23.88 -3.91 -0.21
CA ARG A 24 23.58 -2.61 0.43
C ARG A 24 23.93 -2.52 1.91
N GLY A 25 24.53 -3.55 2.48
CA GLY A 25 24.90 -3.56 3.90
C GLY A 25 23.70 -3.61 4.85
N GLY A 26 22.54 -4.12 4.40
CA GLY A 26 21.39 -4.35 5.25
C GLY A 26 20.04 -4.39 4.53
N TRP A 27 19.08 -5.06 5.17
CA TRP A 27 17.67 -5.02 4.79
C TRP A 27 17.02 -3.73 5.31
N TYR A 28 16.00 -3.19 4.65
CA TYR A 28 15.25 -2.05 5.17
C TYR A 28 13.74 -2.26 5.07
N PHE A 29 13.04 -2.33 6.20
CA PHE A 29 11.62 -2.68 6.26
C PHE A 29 10.73 -1.84 5.35
N LEU A 30 11.00 -0.54 5.20
CA LEU A 30 10.16 0.37 4.43
C LEU A 30 10.46 0.38 2.92
N ASN A 31 11.35 -0.49 2.44
CA ASN A 31 11.57 -0.67 1.01
C ASN A 31 10.33 -1.34 0.39
N PRO A 32 9.64 -0.71 -0.59
CA PRO A 32 8.39 -1.21 -1.15
C PRO A 32 8.48 -2.64 -1.70
N ILE A 33 9.65 -3.05 -2.20
CA ILE A 33 9.85 -4.41 -2.72
C ILE A 33 9.64 -5.49 -1.64
N ASN A 34 9.87 -5.16 -0.36
CA ASN A 34 9.72 -6.13 0.72
C ASN A 34 8.26 -6.48 0.97
N SER A 35 7.38 -5.48 1.01
CA SER A 35 5.94 -5.73 1.16
C SER A 35 5.35 -6.38 -0.08
N PHE A 36 5.87 -6.06 -1.28
CA PHE A 36 5.54 -6.78 -2.51
C PHE A 36 5.87 -8.27 -2.39
N TRP A 37 7.10 -8.60 -1.99
CA TRP A 37 7.54 -10.00 -1.88
C TRP A 37 6.75 -10.81 -0.85
N LEU A 38 6.39 -10.22 0.29
CA LEU A 38 5.56 -10.88 1.29
C LEU A 38 4.18 -11.24 0.72
N THR A 39 3.51 -10.30 0.05
CA THR A 39 2.21 -10.54 -0.58
C THR A 39 2.31 -11.49 -1.77
N PHE A 40 3.40 -11.41 -2.55
CA PHE A 40 3.67 -12.31 -3.66
C PHE A 40 3.83 -13.77 -3.21
N ILE A 41 4.57 -14.03 -2.13
CA ILE A 41 4.70 -15.37 -1.54
C ILE A 41 3.35 -15.85 -1.01
N TYR A 42 2.62 -14.99 -0.29
CA TYR A 42 1.31 -15.36 0.25
C TYR A 42 0.33 -15.76 -0.85
N ALA A 43 0.18 -14.94 -1.88
CA ALA A 43 -0.72 -15.22 -3.00
C ALA A 43 -0.20 -16.36 -3.90
N GLY A 44 1.09 -16.40 -4.21
CA GLY A 44 1.65 -17.31 -5.20
C GLY A 44 2.08 -18.67 -4.68
N ALA A 45 2.32 -18.82 -3.37
CA ALA A 45 2.79 -20.08 -2.77
C ALA A 45 1.89 -20.55 -1.63
N VAL A 46 1.53 -19.68 -0.68
CA VAL A 46 0.76 -20.09 0.51
C VAL A 46 -0.68 -20.44 0.16
N GLN A 47 -1.41 -19.55 -0.52
CA GLN A 47 -2.80 -19.80 -0.94
C GLN A 47 -2.96 -21.07 -1.80
N PRO A 48 -2.17 -21.30 -2.87
CA PRO A 48 -2.27 -22.51 -3.66
C PRO A 48 -1.83 -23.78 -2.92
N ALA A 49 -0.89 -23.69 -1.98
CA ALA A 49 -0.48 -24.86 -1.19
C ALA A 49 -1.57 -25.28 -0.20
N LEU A 50 -2.22 -24.32 0.48
CA LEU A 50 -3.25 -24.61 1.48
C LEU A 50 -4.55 -25.15 0.86
N ALA A 51 -4.94 -24.66 -0.33
CA ALA A 51 -6.19 -25.04 -1.00
C ALA A 51 -5.96 -25.84 -2.30
N ARG A 52 -4.85 -26.59 -2.40
CA ARG A 52 -4.46 -27.31 -3.63
C ARG A 52 -5.56 -28.24 -4.14
N ALA A 53 -6.15 -29.04 -3.25
CA ALA A 53 -7.16 -30.02 -3.61
C ALA A 53 -8.38 -29.35 -4.26
N ASP A 54 -8.80 -28.20 -3.72
CA ASP A 54 -9.94 -27.43 -4.23
C ASP A 54 -9.64 -26.78 -5.57
N TRP A 55 -8.41 -26.25 -5.75
CA TRP A 55 -8.00 -25.69 -7.04
C TRP A 55 -7.95 -26.74 -8.14
N VAL A 56 -7.42 -27.93 -7.84
CA VAL A 56 -7.32 -29.03 -8.82
C VAL A 56 -8.70 -29.59 -9.15
N SER A 57 -9.58 -29.75 -8.15
CA SER A 57 -10.93 -30.28 -8.38
C SER A 57 -11.77 -29.33 -9.24
N PHE A 58 -11.59 -28.02 -9.08
CA PHE A 58 -12.38 -27.02 -9.80
C PHE A 58 -11.79 -26.62 -11.18
N TYR A 59 -10.47 -26.42 -11.28
CA TYR A 59 -9.82 -25.89 -12.48
C TYR A 59 -8.92 -26.87 -13.23
N SER A 60 -8.65 -28.06 -12.68
CA SER A 60 -7.59 -29.00 -13.09
C SER A 60 -6.18 -28.63 -12.65
N GLU A 61 -5.30 -29.64 -12.59
CA GLU A 61 -3.89 -29.46 -12.25
C GLU A 61 -3.10 -28.70 -13.33
N GLU A 62 -3.54 -28.75 -14.60
CA GLU A 62 -2.90 -28.00 -15.68
C GLU A 62 -3.05 -26.49 -15.48
N VAL A 63 -4.26 -26.04 -15.15
CA VAL A 63 -4.57 -24.61 -14.96
C VAL A 63 -3.95 -24.09 -13.67
N LEU A 64 -3.90 -24.91 -12.61
CA LEU A 64 -3.13 -24.62 -11.40
C LEU A 64 -1.66 -24.37 -11.74
N ASN A 65 -1.03 -25.28 -12.48
CA ASN A 65 0.37 -25.15 -12.87
C ASN A 65 0.63 -23.95 -13.80
N LEU A 66 -0.27 -23.68 -14.75
CA LEU A 66 -0.23 -22.50 -15.61
C LEU A 66 -0.19 -21.23 -14.75
N THR A 67 -1.10 -21.13 -13.77
CA THR A 67 -1.21 -19.98 -12.87
C THR A 67 0.05 -19.80 -12.03
N LEU A 68 0.60 -20.89 -11.47
CA LEU A 68 1.88 -20.84 -10.75
C LEU A 68 3.03 -20.40 -11.67
N GLY A 69 3.03 -20.85 -12.93
CA GLY A 69 3.95 -20.35 -13.96
C GLY A 69 3.81 -18.84 -14.19
N MET A 70 2.59 -18.31 -14.23
CA MET A 70 2.32 -16.87 -14.34
C MET A 70 2.90 -16.09 -13.16
N PHE A 71 2.74 -16.58 -11.92
CA PHE A 71 3.39 -15.99 -10.73
C PHE A 71 4.91 -15.99 -10.87
N LEU A 72 5.52 -17.12 -11.24
CA LEU A 72 6.97 -17.21 -11.40
C LEU A 72 7.50 -16.22 -12.45
N VAL A 73 6.86 -16.13 -13.61
CA VAL A 73 7.23 -15.18 -14.67
C VAL A 73 7.12 -13.74 -14.19
N LEU A 74 6.03 -13.38 -13.50
CA LEU A 74 5.87 -12.05 -12.93
C LEU A 74 6.98 -11.73 -11.91
N GLY A 75 7.25 -12.66 -10.98
CA GLY A 75 8.27 -12.51 -9.95
C GLY A 75 9.67 -12.31 -10.56
N LEU A 76 10.03 -13.12 -11.57
CA LEU A 76 11.28 -12.94 -12.31
C LEU A 76 11.35 -11.58 -13.00
N ALA A 77 10.29 -11.15 -13.67
CA ALA A 77 10.23 -9.86 -14.34
C ALA A 77 10.38 -8.68 -13.35
N VAL A 78 9.70 -8.72 -12.21
CA VAL A 78 9.84 -7.72 -11.13
C VAL A 78 11.26 -7.71 -10.59
N HIS A 79 11.86 -8.88 -10.33
CA HIS A 79 13.24 -8.98 -9.86
C HIS A 79 14.23 -8.36 -10.87
N VAL A 80 14.11 -8.69 -12.15
CA VAL A 80 14.95 -8.13 -13.22
C VAL A 80 14.77 -6.62 -13.33
N GLY A 81 13.53 -6.13 -13.33
CA GLY A 81 13.22 -4.71 -13.36
C GLY A 81 13.81 -3.96 -12.16
N TYR A 82 13.69 -4.54 -10.96
CA TYR A 82 14.19 -3.96 -9.73
C TYR A 82 15.73 -3.84 -9.70
N HIS A 83 16.43 -4.85 -10.21
CA HIS A 83 17.90 -4.82 -10.27
C HIS A 83 18.48 -4.20 -11.55
N SER A 84 17.62 -3.70 -12.45
CA SER A 84 18.06 -2.98 -13.66
C SER A 84 18.66 -1.60 -13.32
N ALA A 85 19.47 -1.07 -14.24
CA ALA A 85 20.00 0.29 -14.14
C ALA A 85 18.93 1.37 -14.41
N THR A 86 17.77 1.00 -14.95
CA THR A 86 16.69 1.94 -15.31
C THR A 86 16.09 2.60 -14.08
N GLY A 87 15.88 1.86 -12.99
CA GLY A 87 15.30 2.40 -11.76
C GLY A 87 16.14 3.54 -11.14
N PRO A 88 17.46 3.36 -10.91
CA PRO A 88 18.33 4.46 -10.47
C PRO A 88 18.32 5.67 -11.42
N GLN A 89 18.35 5.43 -12.73
CA GLN A 89 18.30 6.51 -13.74
C GLN A 89 16.99 7.30 -13.69
N TRP A 90 15.86 6.64 -13.43
CA TRP A 90 14.58 7.32 -13.25
C TRP A 90 14.58 8.13 -11.96
N SER A 91 15.16 7.56 -10.90
CA SER A 91 15.27 8.25 -9.61
C SER A 91 16.02 9.57 -9.77
N THR A 92 17.17 9.62 -10.45
CA THR A 92 17.96 10.85 -10.60
C THR A 92 17.23 11.98 -11.33
N ARG A 93 16.17 11.67 -12.08
CA ARG A 93 15.29 12.67 -12.72
C ARG A 93 14.29 13.30 -11.75
N ILE A 94 14.02 12.66 -10.61
CA ILE A 94 13.18 13.19 -9.55
C ILE A 94 14.04 14.15 -8.70
N PRO A 95 13.67 15.44 -8.58
CA PRO A 95 14.40 16.41 -7.78
C PRO A 95 14.51 15.97 -6.31
N ASN A 96 15.68 16.20 -5.70
CA ASN A 96 15.86 15.94 -4.27
C ASN A 96 14.96 16.89 -3.45
N LEU A 97 14.49 16.38 -2.31
CA LEU A 97 13.69 17.13 -1.37
C LEU A 97 14.60 18.12 -0.63
N LYS A 98 14.21 19.40 -0.62
CA LYS A 98 14.91 20.42 0.18
C LYS A 98 14.69 20.17 1.68
N THR A 99 15.62 20.65 2.50
CA THR A 99 15.48 20.60 3.96
C THR A 99 14.19 21.30 4.39
N PRO A 100 13.30 20.61 5.14
CA PRO A 100 12.06 21.21 5.61
C PRO A 100 12.28 22.21 6.74
N ASP A 101 11.42 23.22 6.80
CA ASP A 101 11.08 23.93 8.02
C ASP A 101 10.18 23.03 8.88
N LEU A 102 10.73 22.60 10.01
CA LEU A 102 10.08 21.68 10.95
C LEU A 102 8.79 22.26 11.53
N LYS A 103 8.68 23.58 11.72
CA LYS A 103 7.45 24.22 12.18
C LYS A 103 6.36 24.10 11.13
N LYS A 104 6.70 24.30 9.85
CA LYS A 104 5.76 24.14 8.73
C LYS A 104 5.31 22.68 8.59
N VAL A 105 6.22 21.70 8.75
CA VAL A 105 5.85 20.27 8.73
C VAL A 105 4.81 19.94 9.80
N PHE A 106 5.01 20.43 11.04
CA PHE A 106 4.04 20.25 12.12
C PHE A 106 2.67 20.83 11.77
N TRP A 107 2.62 22.06 11.29
CA TRP A 107 1.37 22.70 10.87
C TRP A 107 0.70 21.98 9.69
N CYS A 108 1.47 21.52 8.70
CA CYS A 108 0.93 20.69 7.62
C CYS A 108 0.28 19.41 8.17
N GLY A 109 0.92 18.74 9.13
CA GLY A 109 0.33 17.57 9.80
C GLY A 109 -1.00 17.88 10.49
N LEU A 110 -1.08 19.00 11.22
CA LEU A 110 -2.32 19.46 11.85
C LEU A 110 -3.41 19.83 10.84
N ILE A 111 -3.05 20.52 9.75
CA ILE A 111 -3.99 20.90 8.69
C ILE A 111 -4.56 19.65 8.01
N LEU A 112 -3.71 18.68 7.66
CA LEU A 112 -4.15 17.41 7.06
C LEU A 112 -5.08 16.64 8.02
N LEU A 113 -4.74 16.61 9.32
CA LEU A 113 -5.62 16.04 10.33
C LEU A 113 -6.98 16.75 10.36
N GLY A 114 -6.99 18.09 10.39
CA GLY A 114 -8.21 18.90 10.35
C GLY A 114 -9.07 18.64 9.12
N ILE A 115 -8.47 18.58 7.92
CA ILE A 115 -9.16 18.23 6.67
C ILE A 115 -9.81 16.85 6.78
N GLY A 116 -9.09 15.86 7.33
CA GLY A 116 -9.64 14.52 7.50
C GLY A 116 -10.79 14.46 8.50
N LEU A 117 -10.72 15.21 9.60
CA LEU A 117 -11.81 15.34 10.57
C LEU A 117 -13.05 16.02 9.96
N ILE A 118 -12.86 17.05 9.14
CA ILE A 118 -13.93 17.67 8.34
C ILE A 118 -14.54 16.62 7.39
N GLY A 119 -13.71 15.81 6.73
CA GLY A 119 -14.15 14.69 5.90
C GLY A 119 -15.05 13.72 6.67
N TYR A 120 -14.66 13.33 7.89
CA TYR A 120 -15.51 12.50 8.76
C TYR A 120 -16.84 13.17 9.07
N ALA A 121 -16.83 14.46 9.45
CA ALA A 121 -18.05 15.20 9.75
C ALA A 121 -19.03 15.25 8.56
N LEU A 122 -18.51 15.51 7.34
CA LEU A 122 -19.31 15.51 6.11
C LEU A 122 -19.91 14.14 5.81
N VAL A 123 -19.12 13.08 5.94
CA VAL A 123 -19.60 11.70 5.74
C VAL A 123 -20.67 11.33 6.77
N ILE A 124 -20.47 11.67 8.05
CA ILE A 124 -21.45 11.44 9.11
C ILE A 124 -22.74 12.21 8.84
N GLN A 125 -22.65 13.47 8.44
CA GLN A 125 -23.80 14.31 8.13
C GLN A 125 -24.60 13.74 6.95
N ALA A 126 -23.94 13.38 5.85
CA ALA A 126 -24.59 12.78 4.69
C ALA A 126 -25.24 11.42 5.01
N SER A 127 -24.68 10.68 5.97
CA SER A 127 -25.21 9.41 6.44
C SER A 127 -26.42 9.55 7.37
N GLY A 128 -26.96 10.76 7.55
CA GLY A 128 -28.10 11.05 8.43
C GLY A 128 -27.73 11.31 9.89
N GLY A 129 -26.47 11.69 10.16
CA GLY A 129 -25.98 12.08 11.48
C GLY A 129 -25.31 10.96 12.27
N TRP A 130 -24.72 11.32 13.42
CA TRP A 130 -23.88 10.43 14.24
C TRP A 130 -24.60 9.18 14.72
N ALA A 131 -25.84 9.32 15.19
CA ALA A 131 -26.61 8.21 15.71
C ALA A 131 -26.83 7.12 14.64
N ARG A 132 -27.15 7.53 13.40
CA ARG A 132 -27.33 6.61 12.29
C ARG A 132 -25.99 6.04 11.81
N TRP A 133 -24.98 6.89 11.67
CA TRP A 133 -23.67 6.48 11.18
C TRP A 133 -22.95 5.49 12.12
N SER A 134 -23.06 5.67 13.44
CA SER A 134 -22.44 4.77 14.44
C SER A 134 -23.28 3.52 14.78
N ALA A 135 -24.55 3.47 14.37
CA ALA A 135 -25.41 2.30 14.58
C ALA A 135 -25.01 1.08 13.73
N SER A 136 -24.26 1.27 12.64
CA SER A 136 -23.71 0.16 11.87
C SER A 136 -22.41 0.56 11.18
N PRO A 137 -21.39 -0.30 11.23
CA PRO A 137 -20.12 0.01 10.60
C PRO A 137 -20.32 -0.10 9.08
N ARG A 138 -20.12 1.03 8.39
CA ARG A 138 -20.22 1.20 6.94
C ARG A 138 -21.60 1.00 6.28
N ARG A 139 -22.59 0.37 6.92
CA ARG A 139 -23.89 0.09 6.25
C ARG A 139 -24.71 1.35 5.96
N PHE A 140 -24.50 2.42 6.71
CA PHE A 140 -25.23 3.68 6.52
C PHE A 140 -24.44 4.75 5.79
N THR A 141 -23.27 4.42 5.24
CA THR A 141 -22.51 5.43 4.50
C THR A 141 -23.22 5.75 3.20
N ASP A 142 -23.61 7.03 3.05
CA ASP A 142 -24.27 7.49 1.84
C ASP A 142 -23.25 7.59 0.69
N TYR A 143 -23.36 6.67 -0.26
CA TYR A 143 -22.53 6.63 -1.46
C TYR A 143 -22.97 7.64 -2.53
N SER A 144 -23.99 8.46 -2.27
CA SER A 144 -24.32 9.63 -3.10
C SER A 144 -23.22 10.71 -3.04
N LEU A 145 -22.40 10.69 -1.97
CA LEU A 145 -21.27 11.60 -1.83
C LEU A 145 -20.24 11.40 -2.94
N SER A 146 -19.63 12.51 -3.37
CA SER A 146 -18.47 12.48 -4.24
C SER A 146 -17.37 11.60 -3.63
N GLY A 147 -16.77 10.72 -4.45
CA GLY A 147 -15.66 9.86 -4.02
C GLY A 147 -14.50 10.64 -3.38
N TYR A 148 -14.30 11.91 -3.78
CA TYR A 148 -13.34 12.81 -3.17
C TYR A 148 -13.63 13.07 -1.69
N ILE A 149 -14.89 13.38 -1.35
CA ILE A 149 -15.32 13.58 0.04
C ILE A 149 -15.16 12.28 0.82
N TYR A 150 -15.49 11.15 0.20
CA TYR A 150 -15.33 9.83 0.81
C TYR A 150 -13.86 9.48 1.12
N THR A 151 -12.90 10.00 0.35
CA THR A 151 -11.47 9.84 0.63
C THR A 151 -10.91 10.82 1.65
N MET A 152 -11.58 11.96 1.91
CA MET A 152 -11.09 12.96 2.87
C MET A 152 -10.80 12.39 4.27
N PRO A 153 -11.64 11.52 4.88
CA PRO A 153 -11.32 10.87 6.15
C PRO A 153 -9.92 10.23 6.21
N ARG A 154 -9.43 9.68 5.10
CA ARG A 154 -8.10 9.05 5.02
C ARG A 154 -6.96 10.08 5.14
N VAL A 155 -7.22 11.35 4.83
CA VAL A 155 -6.26 12.45 5.03
C VAL A 155 -5.93 12.65 6.52
N ALA A 156 -6.84 12.29 7.43
CA ALA A 156 -6.54 12.29 8.88
C ALA A 156 -5.39 11.33 9.21
N THR A 157 -5.42 10.13 8.62
CA THR A 157 -4.37 9.12 8.77
C THR A 157 -3.03 9.63 8.24
N LEU A 158 -3.04 10.34 7.11
CA LEU A 158 -1.85 11.00 6.57
C LEU A 158 -1.31 12.09 7.52
N GLY A 159 -2.19 12.94 8.08
CA GLY A 159 -1.82 13.95 9.07
C GLY A 159 -1.17 13.33 10.32
N ILE A 160 -1.75 12.24 10.84
CA ILE A 160 -1.19 11.47 11.96
C ILE A 160 0.20 10.92 11.61
N MET A 161 0.39 10.34 10.42
CA MET A 161 1.68 9.84 9.97
C MET A 161 2.75 10.95 9.93
N VAL A 162 2.42 12.13 9.39
CA VAL A 162 3.31 13.30 9.36
C VAL A 162 3.68 13.73 10.79
N LEU A 163 2.68 13.82 11.69
CA LEU A 163 2.88 14.22 13.09
C LEU A 163 3.73 13.19 13.87
N LEU A 164 3.53 11.90 13.64
CA LEU A 164 4.36 10.83 14.21
C LEU A 164 5.80 10.94 13.73
N CYS A 165 6.03 11.03 12.42
CA CYS A 165 7.38 11.17 11.87
C CYS A 165 8.06 12.44 12.39
N TYR A 166 7.34 13.56 12.47
CA TYR A 166 7.83 14.80 13.07
C TYR A 166 8.21 14.61 14.55
N ALA A 167 7.33 14.06 15.38
CA ALA A 167 7.57 13.91 16.82
C ALA A 167 8.73 12.96 17.12
N PHE A 168 8.86 11.86 16.36
CA PHE A 168 9.92 10.88 16.54
C PHE A 168 11.26 11.31 15.94
N ALA A 169 11.28 12.26 15.00
CA ALA A 169 12.50 12.92 14.55
C ALA A 169 13.06 13.93 15.60
N GLN A 170 12.24 14.38 16.55
CA GLN A 170 12.68 15.25 17.65
C GLN A 170 13.23 14.42 18.81
N GLU A 171 14.45 14.66 19.28
CA GLU A 171 15.02 13.87 20.37
C GLU A 171 14.32 14.13 21.71
N LYS A 172 14.09 15.41 22.06
CA LYS A 172 13.79 15.84 23.44
C LYS A 172 12.32 16.16 23.76
N ARG A 173 11.36 15.82 22.87
CA ARG A 173 9.94 16.17 23.04
C ARG A 173 9.06 14.98 23.43
N LEU A 174 9.28 14.44 24.63
CA LEU A 174 8.52 13.27 25.11
C LEU A 174 7.00 13.51 25.17
N PRO A 175 6.47 14.64 25.70
CA PRO A 175 5.02 14.86 25.75
C PRO A 175 4.38 14.82 24.37
N LEU A 176 5.03 15.47 23.38
CA LEU A 176 4.56 15.46 22.00
C LEU A 176 4.50 14.04 21.44
N LYS A 177 5.55 13.22 21.64
CA LYS A 177 5.61 11.83 21.18
C LYS A 177 4.44 11.01 21.76
N ILE A 178 4.18 11.15 23.06
CA ILE A 178 3.08 10.47 23.74
C ILE A 178 1.74 10.92 23.15
N SER A 179 1.53 12.22 22.98
CA SER A 179 0.26 12.76 22.43
C SER A 179 -0.01 12.27 21.01
N VAL A 180 0.98 12.31 20.11
CA VAL A 180 0.78 11.85 18.72
C VAL A 180 0.67 10.33 18.62
N LEU A 181 1.34 9.59 19.52
CA LEU A 181 1.20 8.15 19.60
C LEU A 181 -0.19 7.76 20.08
N ALA A 182 -0.70 8.42 21.13
CA ALA A 182 -2.07 8.24 21.60
C ALA A 182 -3.08 8.52 20.48
N LEU A 183 -2.88 9.61 19.73
CA LEU A 183 -3.71 9.92 18.56
C LEU A 183 -3.66 8.81 17.49
N GLY A 184 -2.48 8.28 17.20
CA GLY A 184 -2.33 7.15 16.27
C GLY A 184 -3.01 5.87 16.74
N VAL A 185 -2.93 5.57 18.05
CA VAL A 185 -3.62 4.43 18.66
C VAL A 185 -5.14 4.61 18.62
N VAL A 186 -5.65 5.80 18.94
CA VAL A 186 -7.08 6.13 18.82
C VAL A 186 -7.56 5.93 17.38
N ASN A 187 -6.78 6.39 16.39
CA ASN A 187 -7.13 6.17 14.99
C ASN A 187 -7.06 4.69 14.59
N LEU A 188 -6.13 3.90 15.13
CA LEU A 188 -6.10 2.44 14.91
C LEU A 188 -7.38 1.77 15.44
N PHE A 189 -7.78 2.06 16.68
CA PHE A 189 -9.04 1.56 17.24
C PHE A 189 -10.24 2.00 16.41
N TRP A 190 -10.20 3.22 15.88
CA TRP A 190 -11.22 3.71 14.97
C TRP A 190 -11.27 2.94 13.64
N GLN A 191 -10.13 2.57 13.06
CA GLN A 191 -10.09 1.73 11.85
C GLN A 191 -10.65 0.32 12.12
N ILE A 192 -10.32 -0.26 13.29
CA ILE A 192 -10.89 -1.55 13.72
C ILE A 192 -12.41 -1.43 13.89
N TYR A 193 -12.88 -0.43 14.63
CA TYR A 193 -14.31 -0.18 14.86
C TYR A 193 -15.09 0.05 13.56
N SER A 194 -14.53 0.81 12.62
CA SER A 194 -15.14 1.04 11.31
C SER A 194 -15.07 -0.16 10.36
N GLY A 195 -14.54 -1.30 10.82
CA GLY A 195 -14.43 -2.54 10.07
C GLY A 195 -13.53 -2.41 8.84
N THR A 196 -12.52 -1.52 8.87
CA THR A 196 -11.62 -1.28 7.74
C THR A 196 -10.38 -2.17 7.82
N ARG A 197 -10.37 -3.33 7.15
CA ARG A 197 -9.14 -4.17 7.05
C ARG A 197 -7.93 -3.37 6.58
N GLU A 198 -8.08 -2.70 5.43
CA GLU A 198 -7.05 -1.84 4.83
C GLU A 198 -6.58 -0.75 5.81
N GLY A 199 -7.52 -0.06 6.47
CA GLY A 199 -7.20 1.03 7.39
C GLY A 199 -6.43 0.54 8.61
N THR A 200 -6.83 -0.59 9.20
CA THR A 200 -6.12 -1.20 10.33
C THR A 200 -4.68 -1.58 9.97
N ILE A 201 -4.49 -2.25 8.83
CA ILE A 201 -3.15 -2.67 8.36
C ILE A 201 -2.27 -1.45 8.08
N VAL A 202 -2.80 -0.46 7.36
CA VAL A 202 -2.08 0.79 7.06
C VAL A 202 -1.70 1.52 8.35
N MET A 203 -2.58 1.56 9.35
CA MET A 203 -2.26 2.19 10.64
C MET A 203 -1.19 1.45 11.43
N LEU A 204 -1.19 0.11 11.44
CA LEU A 204 -0.12 -0.67 12.05
C LEU A 204 1.24 -0.38 11.39
N ILE A 205 1.27 -0.33 10.05
CA ILE A 205 2.46 0.04 9.28
C ILE A 205 2.89 1.49 9.60
N ILE A 206 1.94 2.43 9.72
CA ILE A 206 2.25 3.83 10.06
C ILE A 206 2.85 3.94 11.45
N LEU A 207 2.30 3.23 12.44
CA LEU A 207 2.80 3.27 13.82
C LEU A 207 4.24 2.77 13.89
N VAL A 208 4.52 1.56 13.37
CA VAL A 208 5.86 0.99 13.39
C VAL A 208 6.80 1.77 12.47
N GLY A 209 6.37 2.04 11.24
CA GLY A 209 7.15 2.76 10.25
C GLY A 209 7.54 4.16 10.71
N SER A 210 6.65 4.92 11.36
CA SER A 210 6.98 6.27 11.82
C SER A 210 7.95 6.25 12.99
N ILE A 211 7.83 5.30 13.93
CA ILE A 211 8.73 5.19 15.09
C ILE A 211 10.16 4.86 14.65
N TYR A 212 10.32 3.86 13.78
CA TYR A 212 11.62 3.35 13.37
C TYR A 212 12.18 4.07 12.14
N GLY A 213 11.33 4.42 11.18
CA GLY A 213 11.67 5.19 9.98
C GLY A 213 12.17 6.60 10.31
N ALA A 214 11.50 7.32 11.21
CA ALA A 214 11.97 8.65 11.65
C ALA A 214 13.33 8.58 12.37
N ARG A 215 13.63 7.45 13.02
CA ARG A 215 14.93 7.17 13.66
C ARG A 215 15.96 6.56 12.70
N ARG A 216 15.59 6.34 11.44
CA ARG A 216 16.43 5.73 10.40
C ARG A 216 16.99 4.37 10.81
N ARG A 217 16.16 3.58 11.49
CA ARG A 217 16.50 2.23 11.93
C ARG A 217 15.44 1.26 11.44
N ASN A 218 15.81 -0.01 11.30
CA ASN A 218 14.82 -1.04 11.17
C ASN A 218 14.11 -1.27 12.50
N PRO A 219 12.83 -1.66 12.47
CA PRO A 219 12.20 -2.24 13.63
C PRO A 219 12.94 -3.52 14.06
N PRO A 220 13.06 -3.80 15.37
CA PRO A 220 13.55 -5.08 15.83
C PRO A 220 12.60 -6.19 15.37
N TRP A 221 13.11 -7.41 15.19
CA TRP A 221 12.33 -8.57 14.74
C TRP A 221 11.07 -8.82 15.56
N ILE A 222 11.13 -8.60 16.88
CA ILE A 222 9.97 -8.73 17.77
C ILE A 222 8.84 -7.75 17.37
N ALA A 223 9.17 -6.50 17.03
CA ALA A 223 8.17 -5.52 16.60
C ALA A 223 7.57 -5.90 15.24
N LEU A 224 8.39 -6.39 14.31
CA LEU A 224 7.93 -6.88 13.01
C LEU A 224 7.00 -8.08 13.17
N PHE A 225 7.40 -9.06 13.99
CA PHE A 225 6.60 -10.25 14.27
C PHE A 225 5.28 -9.88 14.95
N ALA A 226 5.30 -9.00 15.96
CA ALA A 226 4.08 -8.53 16.61
C ALA A 226 3.14 -7.79 15.63
N THR A 227 3.70 -6.99 14.72
CA THR A 227 2.93 -6.28 13.69
C THR A 227 2.32 -7.26 12.68
N PHE A 228 3.09 -8.27 12.27
CA PHE A 228 2.63 -9.33 11.39
C PHE A 228 1.53 -10.15 12.05
N ALA A 229 1.71 -10.60 13.29
CA ALA A 229 0.71 -11.34 14.05
C ALA A 229 -0.58 -10.54 14.24
N ALA A 230 -0.48 -9.24 14.60
CA ALA A 230 -1.63 -8.35 14.70
C ALA A 230 -2.34 -8.19 13.34
N THR A 231 -1.58 -7.97 12.26
CA THR A 231 -2.12 -7.87 10.90
C THR A 231 -2.86 -9.15 10.50
N PHE A 232 -2.25 -10.31 10.75
CA PHE A 232 -2.83 -11.62 10.47
C PHE A 232 -4.13 -11.84 11.27
N PHE A 233 -4.11 -11.58 12.57
CA PHE A 233 -5.31 -11.65 13.41
C PHE A 233 -6.43 -10.73 12.88
N PHE A 234 -6.15 -9.45 12.64
CA PHE A 234 -7.16 -8.50 12.17
C PHE A 234 -7.67 -8.80 10.76
N PHE A 235 -6.89 -9.50 9.94
CA PHE A 235 -7.30 -9.91 8.61
C PHE A 235 -8.44 -10.93 8.64
N GLY A 236 -8.45 -11.85 9.63
CA GLY A 236 -9.55 -12.78 9.89
C GLY A 236 -10.66 -12.19 10.78
N PHE A 237 -10.29 -11.44 11.82
CA PHE A 237 -11.24 -10.86 12.77
C PHE A 237 -12.19 -9.84 12.12
N ILE A 238 -11.68 -8.87 11.33
CA ILE A 238 -12.53 -7.78 10.80
C ILE A 238 -13.63 -8.29 9.87
N PRO A 239 -13.39 -9.17 8.87
CA PRO A 239 -14.45 -9.72 8.02
C PRO A 239 -15.53 -10.46 8.79
N THR A 240 -15.14 -11.23 9.80
CA THR A 240 -16.02 -12.04 10.65
C THR A 240 -16.90 -11.16 11.53
N TYR A 241 -16.30 -10.16 12.17
CA TYR A 241 -16.96 -9.39 13.23
C TYR A 241 -17.43 -8.00 12.85
N ARG A 242 -17.17 -7.52 11.63
CA ARG A 242 -17.67 -6.21 11.20
C ARG A 242 -19.18 -6.06 11.36
N GLY A 243 -19.99 -7.13 11.35
CA GLY A 243 -21.43 -7.04 11.60
C GLY A 243 -21.82 -6.63 13.03
N GLU A 244 -20.89 -6.80 13.98
CA GLU A 244 -21.15 -6.78 15.42
C GLU A 244 -20.68 -5.48 16.11
N PHE A 245 -19.93 -4.63 15.40
CA PHE A 245 -19.55 -3.30 15.88
C PHE A 245 -20.70 -2.30 15.73
N ARG A 246 -21.51 -2.11 16.76
CA ARG A 246 -22.68 -1.19 16.72
C ARG A 246 -22.67 -0.30 17.95
N ASN A 247 -23.10 0.95 17.82
CA ASN A 247 -23.22 1.90 18.93
C ASN A 247 -21.90 2.09 19.72
N LEU A 248 -20.76 2.11 19.03
CA LEU A 248 -19.42 2.18 19.63
C LEU A 248 -19.03 1.01 20.55
N SER A 249 -19.80 -0.09 20.54
CA SER A 249 -19.49 -1.32 21.26
C SER A 249 -19.24 -2.49 20.31
N PHE A 250 -18.52 -3.48 20.82
CA PHE A 250 -18.38 -4.80 20.19
C PHE A 250 -19.42 -5.71 20.81
N ASN A 251 -20.48 -6.06 20.07
CA ASN A 251 -21.67 -6.73 20.60
C ASN A 251 -21.67 -8.20 20.19
N VAL A 252 -20.83 -9.01 20.83
CA VAL A 252 -20.82 -10.46 20.66
C VAL A 252 -21.14 -11.14 21.98
N GLU A 253 -21.89 -12.24 21.90
CA GLU A 253 -22.15 -13.12 23.05
C GLU A 253 -21.04 -14.17 23.22
N GLU A 254 -20.19 -14.33 22.19
CA GLU A 254 -19.04 -15.22 22.18
C GLU A 254 -17.99 -14.80 23.22
N SER A 255 -17.40 -15.79 23.87
CA SER A 255 -16.23 -15.60 24.74
C SER A 255 -15.01 -15.13 23.94
N PRO A 256 -14.01 -14.48 24.59
CA PRO A 256 -12.79 -14.07 23.91
C PRO A 256 -12.05 -15.19 23.17
N ASP A 257 -12.09 -16.42 23.70
CA ASP A 257 -11.43 -17.58 23.09
C ASP A 257 -12.14 -18.02 21.81
N GLU A 258 -13.48 -18.06 21.81
CA GLU A 258 -14.30 -18.33 20.61
C GLU A 258 -14.09 -17.26 19.54
N VAL A 259 -13.95 -15.99 19.96
CA VAL A 259 -13.67 -14.88 19.03
C VAL A 259 -12.33 -15.06 18.32
N VAL A 260 -11.32 -15.50 19.06
CA VAL A 260 -10.00 -15.78 18.51
C VAL A 260 -10.05 -16.99 17.58
N GLU A 261 -10.68 -18.08 18.00
CA GLU A 261 -10.82 -19.30 17.21
C GLU A 261 -11.53 -19.04 15.88
N ARG A 262 -12.69 -18.35 15.91
CA ARG A 262 -13.45 -18.00 14.71
C ARG A 262 -12.73 -16.98 13.81
N SER A 263 -11.86 -16.14 14.38
CA SER A 263 -10.99 -15.27 13.58
C SER A 263 -9.93 -16.07 12.84
N PHE A 264 -9.41 -17.14 13.44
CA PHE A 264 -8.43 -18.03 12.80
C PHE A 264 -9.06 -19.01 11.82
N SER A 265 -10.33 -19.43 12.03
CA SER A 265 -11.04 -20.30 11.09
C SER A 265 -11.27 -19.65 9.71
N PHE A 266 -11.20 -18.32 9.63
CA PHE A 266 -11.14 -17.60 8.35
C PHE A 266 -10.00 -18.10 7.44
N PHE A 267 -8.87 -18.54 8.02
CA PHE A 267 -7.71 -19.00 7.25
C PHE A 267 -7.72 -20.51 6.98
N SER A 268 -8.43 -21.30 7.77
CA SER A 268 -8.48 -22.76 7.58
C SER A 268 -9.35 -23.17 6.39
N GLY A 269 -10.20 -22.26 5.88
CA GLY A 269 -11.18 -22.59 4.84
C GLY A 269 -12.27 -23.45 5.45
N ASP A 270 -13.42 -22.85 5.76
CA ASP A 270 -14.56 -23.62 6.23
C ASP A 270 -15.07 -24.53 5.10
N ASP A 271 -15.07 -25.86 5.32
CA ASP A 271 -15.46 -26.93 4.38
C ASP A 271 -16.89 -26.76 3.83
N THR A 272 -17.68 -25.85 4.41
CA THR A 272 -19.06 -25.57 4.02
C THR A 272 -19.20 -24.71 2.78
N LYS A 273 -18.12 -24.10 2.26
CA LYS A 273 -18.19 -23.31 1.02
C LYS A 273 -18.18 -24.26 -0.20
N PRO A 274 -19.22 -24.23 -1.07
CA PRO A 274 -19.31 -25.10 -2.24
C PRO A 274 -18.27 -24.81 -3.34
N HIS A 275 -17.46 -23.75 -3.18
CA HIS A 275 -16.43 -23.35 -4.12
C HIS A 275 -15.14 -22.97 -3.37
N PRO A 276 -13.95 -23.25 -3.93
CA PRO A 276 -12.71 -22.69 -3.42
C PRO A 276 -12.86 -21.17 -3.27
N ASP A 277 -12.16 -20.56 -2.31
CA ASP A 277 -12.35 -19.14 -2.04
C ASP A 277 -11.80 -18.27 -3.20
N LEU A 278 -12.65 -18.09 -4.21
CA LEU A 278 -12.40 -17.26 -5.40
C LEU A 278 -12.19 -15.79 -5.04
N TRP A 279 -12.43 -15.41 -3.77
CA TRP A 279 -12.17 -14.08 -3.24
C TRP A 279 -10.73 -13.83 -2.81
N THR A 280 -9.84 -14.78 -3.09
CA THR A 280 -8.40 -14.67 -2.87
C THR A 280 -7.66 -14.16 -4.11
N ASP A 281 -6.48 -13.59 -3.88
CA ASP A 281 -5.57 -13.09 -4.93
C ASP A 281 -5.19 -14.17 -5.94
N PHE A 282 -4.96 -15.40 -5.46
CA PHE A 282 -4.71 -16.57 -6.28
C PHE A 282 -5.99 -17.04 -7.00
N GLY A 283 -7.12 -17.08 -6.30
CA GLY A 283 -8.42 -17.47 -6.86
C GLY A 283 -8.81 -16.65 -8.09
N MET A 284 -8.55 -15.34 -8.06
CA MET A 284 -8.74 -14.48 -9.22
C MET A 284 -7.73 -14.74 -10.34
N ALA A 285 -6.46 -15.00 -10.01
CA ALA A 285 -5.44 -15.31 -11.02
C ALA A 285 -5.72 -16.63 -11.76
N ILE A 286 -6.11 -17.69 -11.04
CA ILE A 286 -6.43 -18.99 -11.63
C ILE A 286 -7.71 -18.93 -12.47
N SER A 287 -8.69 -18.14 -12.03
CA SER A 287 -9.89 -17.86 -12.83
C SER A 287 -9.52 -17.17 -14.14
N VAL A 288 -8.66 -16.15 -14.11
CA VAL A 288 -8.19 -15.49 -15.34
C VAL A 288 -7.45 -16.47 -16.24
N ALA A 289 -6.54 -17.29 -15.68
CA ALA A 289 -5.80 -18.29 -16.45
C ALA A 289 -6.72 -19.30 -17.17
N TYR A 290 -7.86 -19.63 -16.55
CA TYR A 290 -8.86 -20.54 -17.13
C TYR A 290 -9.68 -19.90 -18.25
N TYR A 291 -10.19 -18.68 -18.01
CA TYR A 291 -11.16 -18.02 -18.91
C TYR A 291 -10.49 -17.21 -20.03
N VAL A 292 -9.25 -16.76 -19.86
CA VAL A 292 -8.52 -15.93 -20.83
C VAL A 292 -7.34 -16.71 -21.41
N PRO A 293 -7.17 -16.81 -22.75
CA PRO A 293 -7.98 -16.18 -23.79
C PRO A 293 -9.14 -17.06 -24.30
N SER A 294 -9.38 -18.24 -23.69
CA SER A 294 -10.24 -19.29 -24.27
C SER A 294 -11.73 -18.90 -24.41
N ARG A 295 -12.25 -18.11 -23.46
CA ARG A 295 -13.66 -17.69 -23.39
C ARG A 295 -13.83 -16.17 -23.40
N LEU A 296 -12.73 -15.44 -23.19
CA LEU A 296 -12.69 -13.99 -23.16
C LEU A 296 -11.36 -13.55 -23.75
N ASP A 297 -11.41 -12.68 -24.76
CA ASP A 297 -10.21 -12.12 -25.37
C ASP A 297 -9.40 -11.30 -24.36
N TYR A 298 -8.11 -11.12 -24.65
CA TYR A 298 -7.31 -10.17 -23.88
C TYR A 298 -7.91 -8.76 -23.95
N ASP A 299 -7.71 -7.99 -22.88
CA ASP A 299 -8.20 -6.61 -22.80
C ASP A 299 -7.35 -5.61 -23.62
N TYR A 300 -6.13 -6.00 -24.01
CA TYR A 300 -5.19 -5.18 -24.78
C TYR A 300 -4.89 -3.81 -24.16
N GLY A 301 -5.01 -3.70 -22.84
CA GLY A 301 -4.65 -2.51 -22.07
C GLY A 301 -5.76 -1.45 -21.96
N GLN A 302 -6.99 -1.73 -22.41
CA GLN A 302 -8.12 -0.82 -22.20
C GLN A 302 -8.35 -0.48 -20.73
N MET A 303 -8.16 -1.43 -19.81
CA MET A 303 -8.21 -1.20 -18.37
C MET A 303 -7.29 -0.07 -17.90
N LEU A 304 -6.14 0.12 -18.54
CA LEU A 304 -5.16 1.14 -18.16
C LEU A 304 -5.66 2.55 -18.43
N LEU A 305 -6.64 2.71 -19.33
CA LEU A 305 -7.25 4.01 -19.63
C LEU A 305 -8.01 4.59 -18.44
N GLU A 306 -8.40 3.75 -17.46
CA GLU A 306 -9.08 4.22 -16.25
C GLU A 306 -8.22 5.21 -15.44
N ILE A 307 -6.89 5.18 -15.57
CA ILE A 307 -5.97 6.18 -15.00
C ILE A 307 -6.35 7.61 -15.41
N PHE A 308 -6.81 7.79 -16.64
CA PHE A 308 -7.16 9.10 -17.18
C PHE A 308 -8.63 9.44 -16.92
N THR A 309 -9.51 8.44 -16.89
CA THR A 309 -10.94 8.69 -16.68
C THR A 309 -11.26 8.87 -15.20
N ARG A 310 -10.72 8.05 -14.29
CA ARG A 310 -11.12 8.00 -12.88
C ARG A 310 -10.96 9.32 -12.11
N PRO A 311 -9.91 10.13 -12.32
CA PRO A 311 -9.80 11.45 -11.69
C PRO A 311 -10.86 12.47 -12.15
N ILE A 312 -11.56 12.26 -13.26
CA ILE A 312 -12.55 13.24 -13.72
C ILE A 312 -13.83 13.11 -12.86
N PRO A 313 -14.26 14.17 -12.12
CA PRO A 313 -15.49 14.12 -11.34
C PRO A 313 -16.72 13.88 -12.23
N ARG A 314 -17.70 13.12 -11.74
CA ARG A 314 -18.96 12.86 -12.47
C ARG A 314 -19.75 14.14 -12.78
N ALA A 315 -19.56 15.21 -12.00
CA ALA A 315 -20.16 16.52 -12.30
C ALA A 315 -19.64 17.12 -13.63
N LEU A 316 -18.38 16.83 -14.01
CA LEU A 316 -17.79 17.31 -15.27
C LEU A 316 -18.00 16.32 -16.42
N TRP A 317 -18.10 15.02 -16.12
CA TRP A 317 -18.36 13.98 -17.12
C TRP A 317 -19.40 12.96 -16.60
N PRO A 318 -20.70 13.29 -16.70
CA PRO A 318 -21.76 12.43 -16.16
C PRO A 318 -21.80 11.03 -16.78
N THR A 319 -21.48 10.91 -18.07
CA THR A 319 -21.47 9.66 -18.85
C THR A 319 -20.11 8.96 -18.89
N LYS A 320 -19.18 9.36 -18.00
CA LYS A 320 -17.83 8.77 -17.94
C LYS A 320 -17.84 7.24 -17.89
N SER A 321 -16.93 6.62 -18.64
CA SER A 321 -16.68 5.18 -18.58
C SER A 321 -15.67 4.82 -17.49
N TYR A 322 -15.75 3.58 -17.00
CA TYR A 322 -14.77 2.99 -16.09
C TYR A 322 -14.14 1.78 -16.79
N PRO A 323 -13.15 1.98 -17.68
CA PRO A 323 -12.62 0.91 -18.51
C PRO A 323 -12.15 -0.32 -17.72
N GLU A 324 -11.56 -0.13 -16.54
CA GLU A 324 -11.17 -1.25 -15.68
C GLU A 324 -12.40 -1.94 -15.08
N GLY A 325 -13.35 -1.16 -14.55
CA GLY A 325 -14.61 -1.69 -14.03
C GLY A 325 -15.42 -2.47 -15.07
N GLU A 326 -15.48 -1.98 -16.31
CA GLU A 326 -16.19 -2.62 -17.44
C GLU A 326 -15.50 -3.90 -17.88
N ALA A 327 -14.18 -3.93 -17.90
CA ALA A 327 -13.43 -5.13 -18.24
C ALA A 327 -13.55 -6.23 -17.18
N TRP A 328 -13.60 -5.86 -15.88
CA TRP A 328 -13.91 -6.80 -14.80
C TRP A 328 -15.38 -7.21 -14.78
N ASP A 329 -16.31 -6.33 -15.15
CA ASP A 329 -17.72 -6.70 -15.33
C ASP A 329 -17.86 -7.81 -16.38
N ARG A 330 -17.25 -7.64 -17.57
CA ARG A 330 -17.22 -8.68 -18.61
C ARG A 330 -16.66 -9.99 -18.08
N PHE A 331 -15.53 -9.92 -17.38
CA PHE A 331 -14.89 -11.10 -16.78
C PHE A 331 -15.81 -11.79 -15.76
N HIS A 332 -16.41 -11.04 -14.83
CA HIS A 332 -17.30 -11.57 -13.80
C HIS A 332 -18.56 -12.21 -14.42
N ARG A 333 -19.10 -11.66 -15.51
CA ARG A 333 -20.23 -12.26 -16.25
C ARG A 333 -19.87 -13.59 -16.87
N VAL A 334 -18.69 -13.69 -17.48
CA VAL A 334 -18.23 -14.94 -18.14
C VAL A 334 -17.82 -15.99 -17.11
N SER A 335 -17.19 -15.57 -16.02
CA SER A 335 -16.61 -16.47 -15.03
C SER A 335 -17.56 -16.87 -13.91
N GLY A 336 -18.62 -16.10 -13.67
CA GLY A 336 -19.58 -16.33 -12.57
C GLY A 336 -19.02 -16.03 -11.17
N VAL A 337 -17.81 -15.47 -11.05
CA VAL A 337 -17.13 -15.30 -9.74
C VAL A 337 -17.71 -14.16 -8.89
N SER A 338 -18.57 -13.30 -9.46
CA SER A 338 -19.32 -12.31 -8.70
C SER A 338 -20.75 -12.18 -9.19
N THR A 339 -21.66 -12.01 -8.23
CA THR A 339 -23.08 -11.70 -8.44
C THR A 339 -23.47 -10.32 -7.90
N ILE A 340 -22.51 -9.58 -7.32
CA ILE A 340 -22.76 -8.30 -6.67
C ILE A 340 -22.51 -7.18 -7.66
N THR A 341 -23.47 -6.28 -7.86
CA THR A 341 -23.31 -5.07 -8.67
C THR A 341 -22.95 -3.85 -7.82
N ASN A 342 -22.04 -3.02 -8.30
CA ASN A 342 -21.74 -1.71 -7.70
C ASN A 342 -22.81 -0.67 -8.09
N GLY A 343 -22.68 0.55 -7.54
CA GLY A 343 -23.61 1.65 -7.85
C GLY A 343 -23.64 2.13 -9.31
N ALA A 344 -22.69 1.70 -10.14
CA ALA A 344 -22.68 1.93 -11.58
C ALA A 344 -23.32 0.78 -12.38
N GLY A 345 -23.90 -0.23 -11.72
CA GLY A 345 -24.51 -1.41 -12.36
C GLY A 345 -23.50 -2.43 -12.89
N LEU A 346 -22.20 -2.24 -12.61
CA LEU A 346 -21.14 -3.17 -13.00
C LEU A 346 -20.96 -4.22 -11.91
N LEU A 347 -20.76 -5.49 -12.29
CA LEU A 347 -20.39 -6.53 -11.36
C LEU A 347 -19.07 -6.16 -10.66
N SER A 348 -19.10 -6.21 -9.34
CA SER A 348 -17.96 -5.98 -8.46
C SER A 348 -17.63 -7.27 -7.72
N GLY A 349 -16.43 -7.78 -7.92
CA GLY A 349 -15.94 -8.97 -7.23
C GLY A 349 -14.68 -8.68 -6.43
N PRO A 350 -14.02 -9.75 -5.96
CA PRO A 350 -12.64 -9.66 -5.49
C PRO A 350 -11.76 -9.04 -6.58
N SER A 351 -10.79 -8.23 -6.15
CA SER A 351 -9.88 -7.62 -7.11
C SER A 351 -8.93 -8.67 -7.68
N PRO A 352 -8.60 -8.58 -8.97
CA PRO A 352 -7.49 -9.34 -9.52
C PRO A 352 -6.17 -8.99 -8.84
N SER A 353 -5.39 -10.01 -8.52
CA SER A 353 -3.97 -9.80 -8.24
C SER A 353 -3.24 -9.28 -9.48
N MET A 354 -2.02 -8.78 -9.28
CA MET A 354 -1.15 -8.31 -10.35
C MET A 354 -0.91 -9.33 -11.44
N VAL A 355 -0.86 -10.61 -11.05
CA VAL A 355 -0.72 -11.74 -11.97
C VAL A 355 -1.94 -11.87 -12.89
N GLY A 356 -3.14 -11.95 -12.30
CA GLY A 356 -4.38 -12.05 -13.08
C GLY A 356 -4.57 -10.85 -13.99
N LYS A 357 -4.38 -9.63 -13.48
CA LYS A 357 -4.63 -8.41 -14.26
C LYS A 357 -3.68 -8.25 -15.46
N TYR A 358 -2.37 -8.44 -15.28
CA TYR A 358 -1.44 -8.30 -16.40
C TYR A 358 -1.54 -9.42 -17.43
N TYR A 359 -1.91 -10.63 -16.99
CA TYR A 359 -2.22 -11.70 -17.94
C TYR A 359 -3.51 -11.43 -18.72
N TYR A 360 -4.54 -10.86 -18.09
CA TYR A 360 -5.76 -10.47 -18.82
C TYR A 360 -5.49 -9.32 -19.81
N ILE A 361 -4.57 -8.40 -19.49
CA ILE A 361 -4.18 -7.31 -20.39
C ILE A 361 -3.49 -7.82 -21.67
N GLY A 362 -2.58 -8.80 -21.58
CA GLY A 362 -1.78 -9.20 -22.75
C GLY A 362 -1.02 -10.51 -22.59
N GLY A 363 -1.55 -11.46 -21.82
CA GLY A 363 -0.98 -12.76 -21.56
C GLY A 363 0.42 -12.70 -20.94
N TRP A 364 1.32 -13.56 -21.41
CA TRP A 364 2.72 -13.61 -20.97
C TRP A 364 3.47 -12.31 -21.19
N LEU A 365 3.21 -11.62 -22.31
CA LEU A 365 3.85 -10.34 -22.61
C LEU A 365 3.44 -9.27 -21.60
N GLY A 366 2.15 -9.24 -21.23
CA GLY A 366 1.63 -8.36 -20.19
C GLY A 366 2.31 -8.60 -18.84
N LEU A 367 2.49 -9.87 -18.43
CA LEU A 367 3.20 -10.22 -17.19
C LEU A 367 4.65 -9.73 -17.19
N VAL A 368 5.39 -9.96 -18.28
CA VAL A 368 6.81 -9.57 -18.38
C VAL A 368 6.97 -8.05 -18.36
N ILE A 369 6.21 -7.33 -19.21
CA ILE A 369 6.31 -5.87 -19.30
C ILE A 369 5.82 -5.22 -18.00
N GLY A 370 4.64 -5.63 -17.51
CA GLY A 370 4.05 -5.09 -16.28
C GLY A 370 4.91 -5.37 -15.05
N GLY A 371 5.41 -6.59 -14.91
CA GLY A 371 6.33 -6.98 -13.84
C GLY A 371 7.63 -6.17 -13.87
N TYR A 372 8.27 -6.08 -15.04
CA TYR A 372 9.50 -5.31 -15.22
C TYR A 372 9.31 -3.83 -14.83
N LEU A 373 8.25 -3.19 -15.30
CA LEU A 373 7.96 -1.78 -14.99
C LEU A 373 7.72 -1.56 -13.50
N VAL A 374 6.99 -2.45 -12.82
CA VAL A 374 6.79 -2.35 -11.36
C VAL A 374 8.11 -2.50 -10.61
N GLY A 375 8.98 -3.43 -11.03
CA GLY A 375 10.34 -3.55 -10.49
C GLY A 375 11.13 -2.24 -10.63
N VAL A 376 11.14 -1.65 -11.82
CA VAL A 376 11.79 -0.35 -12.11
C VAL A 376 11.23 0.76 -11.23
N ILE A 377 9.91 0.83 -11.05
CA ILE A 377 9.25 1.85 -10.21
C ILE A 377 9.65 1.69 -8.74
N PHE A 378 9.57 0.48 -8.17
CA PHE A 378 9.99 0.26 -6.78
C PHE A 378 11.46 0.58 -6.58
N ARG A 379 12.29 0.27 -7.56
CA ARG A 379 13.70 0.62 -7.56
C ARG A 379 13.92 2.13 -7.57
N ALA A 380 13.22 2.85 -8.45
CA ALA A 380 13.32 4.30 -8.54
C ALA A 380 12.86 4.99 -7.24
N LEU A 381 11.76 4.51 -6.66
CA LEU A 381 11.25 4.97 -5.36
C LEU A 381 12.26 4.70 -4.26
N TRP A 382 12.87 3.52 -4.21
CA TRP A 382 13.87 3.19 -3.22
C TRP A 382 15.11 4.09 -3.28
N GLU A 383 15.65 4.31 -4.48
CA GLU A 383 16.77 5.22 -4.69
C GLU A 383 16.40 6.68 -4.37
N PHE A 384 15.13 7.05 -4.58
CA PHE A 384 14.65 8.37 -4.19
C PHE A 384 14.56 8.49 -2.67
N LEU A 385 14.07 7.45 -1.99
CA LEU A 385 14.01 7.39 -0.53
C LEU A 385 15.40 7.48 0.08
N GLN A 386 16.37 6.71 -0.42
CA GLN A 386 17.75 6.72 0.09
C GLN A 386 18.38 8.11 0.04
N ARG A 387 18.17 8.86 -1.05
CA ARG A 387 18.68 10.24 -1.17
C ARG A 387 18.02 11.22 -0.20
N ASN A 388 16.83 10.91 0.30
CA ASN A 388 16.00 11.86 1.06
C ASN A 388 15.67 11.42 2.50
N VAL A 389 16.02 10.19 2.90
CA VAL A 389 15.68 9.57 4.21
C VAL A 389 16.17 10.37 5.41
N HIS A 390 17.16 11.24 5.20
CA HIS A 390 17.68 12.12 6.24
C HIS A 390 16.70 13.22 6.66
N THR A 391 15.67 13.50 5.86
CA THR A 391 14.68 14.53 6.17
C THR A 391 13.43 13.92 6.81
N VAL A 392 12.70 14.69 7.63
CA VAL A 392 11.38 14.28 8.16
C VAL A 392 10.42 13.97 7.01
N ILE A 393 10.49 14.74 5.92
CA ILE A 393 9.72 14.49 4.71
C ILE A 393 10.08 13.12 4.13
N GLY A 394 11.35 12.80 3.95
CA GLY A 394 11.80 11.51 3.42
C GLY A 394 11.40 10.32 4.31
N ALA A 395 11.46 10.48 5.63
CA ALA A 395 10.95 9.46 6.57
C ALA A 395 9.44 9.25 6.38
N THR A 396 8.65 10.33 6.34
CA THR A 396 7.21 10.27 6.06
C THR A 396 6.93 9.58 4.71
N PHE A 397 7.69 9.90 3.66
CA PHE A 397 7.55 9.23 2.36
C PHE A 397 7.83 7.74 2.47
N SER A 398 8.88 7.36 3.19
CA SER A 398 9.27 5.95 3.39
C SER A 398 8.11 5.16 3.99
N VAL A 399 7.45 5.72 5.01
CA VAL A 399 6.28 5.11 5.65
C VAL A 399 5.10 5.04 4.68
N ALA A 400 4.82 6.11 3.96
CA ALA A 400 3.77 6.17 2.94
C ALA A 400 3.95 5.15 1.80
N THR A 401 5.20 4.81 1.46
CA THR A 401 5.53 3.84 0.41
C THR A 401 5.67 2.40 0.92
N ALA A 402 5.79 2.19 2.24
CA ALA A 402 6.07 0.87 2.80
C ALA A 402 4.99 -0.18 2.44
N GLY A 403 3.72 0.22 2.42
CA GLY A 403 2.61 -0.64 2.01
C GLY A 403 2.37 -0.70 0.49
N LEU A 404 3.06 0.13 -0.30
CA LEU A 404 2.80 0.27 -1.74
C LEU A 404 3.04 -1.05 -2.49
N GLY A 405 4.08 -1.80 -2.11
CA GLY A 405 4.38 -3.09 -2.74
C GLY A 405 3.26 -4.12 -2.58
N ALA A 406 2.77 -4.28 -1.36
CA ALA A 406 1.63 -5.15 -1.08
C ALA A 406 0.38 -4.71 -1.86
N MET A 407 0.10 -3.41 -1.88
CA MET A 407 -1.08 -2.89 -2.57
C MET A 407 -0.99 -3.05 -4.09
N GLU A 408 0.19 -2.86 -4.69
CA GLU A 408 0.38 -3.12 -6.12
C GLU A 408 0.26 -4.59 -6.47
N MET A 409 0.66 -5.51 -5.58
CA MET A 409 0.46 -6.94 -5.82
C MET A 409 -1.04 -7.33 -5.84
N ILE A 410 -1.88 -6.65 -5.06
CA ILE A 410 -3.32 -6.94 -4.92
C ILE A 410 -4.16 -6.12 -5.91
N HIS A 411 -3.72 -4.90 -6.26
CA HIS A 411 -4.47 -3.93 -7.06
C HIS A 411 -3.53 -3.11 -7.97
N PRO A 412 -2.86 -3.75 -8.96
CA PRO A 412 -1.78 -3.09 -9.70
C PRO A 412 -2.31 -1.87 -10.45
N LEU A 413 -1.56 -0.77 -10.40
CA LEU A 413 -1.81 0.52 -11.06
C LEU A 413 -3.09 1.23 -10.62
N SER A 414 -4.20 0.54 -10.42
CA SER A 414 -5.49 1.15 -10.08
C SER A 414 -5.44 1.74 -8.68
N TRP A 415 -4.84 1.05 -7.72
CA TRP A 415 -4.67 1.59 -6.38
C TRP A 415 -3.55 2.63 -6.35
N SER A 416 -2.38 2.37 -6.94
CA SER A 416 -1.33 3.39 -7.00
C SER A 416 -1.79 4.69 -7.64
N VAL A 417 -2.52 4.62 -8.75
CA VAL A 417 -2.86 5.80 -9.54
C VAL A 417 -4.15 6.46 -9.09
N ASN A 418 -5.19 5.69 -8.78
CA ASN A 418 -6.48 6.27 -8.42
C ASN A 418 -6.59 6.57 -6.93
N PHE A 419 -5.76 5.92 -6.10
CA PHE A 419 -5.80 6.10 -4.67
C PHE A 419 -4.50 6.72 -4.13
N TRP A 420 -3.36 6.02 -4.22
CA TRP A 420 -2.11 6.45 -3.58
C TRP A 420 -1.58 7.78 -4.14
N LEU A 421 -1.58 7.96 -5.46
CA LEU A 421 -1.08 9.19 -6.09
C LEU A 421 -1.89 10.42 -5.64
N PRO A 422 -3.24 10.47 -5.76
CA PRO A 422 -4.03 11.62 -5.33
C PRO A 422 -4.08 11.83 -3.81
N THR A 423 -4.09 10.76 -3.02
CA THR A 423 -4.34 10.87 -1.57
C THR A 423 -3.08 10.89 -0.71
N ILE A 424 -1.97 10.37 -1.23
CA ILE A 424 -0.71 10.26 -0.49
C ILE A 424 0.40 11.01 -1.22
N ALA A 425 0.73 10.62 -2.45
CA ALA A 425 1.91 11.16 -3.14
C ALA A 425 1.76 12.66 -3.48
N PHE A 426 0.63 13.06 -4.05
CA PHE A 426 0.39 14.45 -4.44
C PHE A 426 0.35 15.39 -3.22
N PRO A 427 -0.44 15.12 -2.15
CA PRO A 427 -0.39 15.92 -0.93
C PRO A 427 1.00 15.96 -0.32
N PHE A 428 1.75 14.88 -0.42
CA PHE A 428 3.13 14.81 0.03
C PHE A 428 4.07 15.71 -0.78
N PHE A 429 4.01 15.69 -2.11
CA PHE A 429 4.82 16.58 -2.95
C PHE A 429 4.45 18.04 -2.74
N VAL A 430 3.15 18.37 -2.65
CA VAL A 430 2.68 19.71 -2.30
C VAL A 430 3.22 20.13 -0.93
N MET A 431 3.11 19.27 0.09
CA MET A 431 3.68 19.53 1.41
C MET A 431 5.18 19.78 1.32
N SER A 432 5.94 18.93 0.62
CA SER A 432 7.38 19.07 0.47
C SER A 432 7.80 20.41 -0.14
N TYR A 433 7.00 20.91 -1.09
CA TYR A 433 7.19 22.23 -1.70
C TYR A 433 6.86 23.36 -0.72
N LEU A 434 5.75 23.27 0.02
CA LEU A 434 5.30 24.30 0.96
C LEU A 434 6.21 24.45 2.19
N VAL A 435 6.74 23.34 2.69
CA VAL A 435 7.56 23.33 3.90
C VAL A 435 9.04 23.59 3.62
N ARG A 436 9.46 23.78 2.37
CA ARG A 436 10.87 24.04 2.04
C ARG A 436 11.37 25.28 2.82
N GLN A 437 12.58 25.19 3.37
CA GLN A 437 13.24 26.38 3.87
C GLN A 437 13.46 27.34 2.70
N THR A 438 12.94 28.56 2.82
CA THR A 438 13.38 29.66 1.96
C THR A 438 14.84 29.88 2.32
N GLU A 439 15.73 29.56 1.40
CA GLU A 439 17.13 29.96 1.50
C GLU A 439 17.11 31.45 1.89
N PRO A 440 17.77 31.85 2.99
CA PRO A 440 17.87 33.26 3.31
C PRO A 440 18.40 33.93 2.04
N ALA A 441 17.69 34.97 1.57
CA ALA A 441 18.12 35.74 0.42
C ALA A 441 19.62 36.04 0.61
N LYS A 442 20.42 35.85 -0.43
CA LYS A 442 21.89 36.02 -0.43
C LYS A 442 22.39 37.41 0.01
N ASP A 443 21.52 38.26 0.55
CA ASP A 443 21.72 39.65 1.00
C ASP A 443 22.64 39.82 2.22
N SER A 444 23.38 38.79 2.64
CA SER A 444 24.48 38.99 3.58
C SER A 444 25.66 38.05 3.40
N GLN A 445 25.98 37.70 2.15
CA GLN A 445 27.41 37.62 1.82
C GLN A 445 28.00 39.04 1.90
N LYS A 446 28.11 39.58 3.13
CA LYS A 446 29.24 40.42 3.48
C LYS A 446 30.44 39.63 3.01
N SER A 447 31.18 40.21 2.08
CA SER A 447 32.47 39.72 1.60
C SER A 447 33.17 39.01 2.75
N PRO A 448 33.65 37.76 2.57
CA PRO A 448 34.49 37.14 3.58
C PRO A 448 35.52 38.17 4.05
N PRO A 449 35.72 38.38 5.36
CA PRO A 449 36.76 39.28 5.82
C PRO A 449 38.03 38.90 5.06
N GLU A 450 38.59 39.91 4.40
CA GLU A 450 39.78 39.81 3.57
C GLU A 450 40.76 38.88 4.27
N ARG A 451 41.03 37.75 3.63
CA ARG A 451 41.84 36.67 4.20
C ARG A 451 43.23 37.28 4.42
N GLN A 452 43.54 37.68 5.66
CA GLN A 452 44.88 38.11 6.02
C GLN A 452 45.82 36.99 5.57
N GLU A 453 46.74 37.34 4.67
CA GLU A 453 47.69 36.41 4.11
C GLU A 453 48.40 35.67 5.25
N PRO A 454 48.53 34.33 5.17
CA PRO A 454 49.28 33.59 6.15
C PRO A 454 50.73 34.10 6.11
N THR A 455 51.11 34.82 7.16
CA THR A 455 52.50 35.17 7.44
C THR A 455 53.33 33.90 7.32
N SER A 456 54.29 33.95 6.41
CA SER A 456 55.22 32.89 6.03
C SER A 456 55.66 32.04 7.21
N ARG A 457 55.33 30.74 7.17
CA ARG A 457 55.92 29.75 8.09
C ARG A 457 57.44 29.70 7.83
N PRO A 458 58.30 29.85 8.85
CA PRO A 458 59.74 29.65 8.70
C PRO A 458 60.03 28.20 8.32
N MET A 459 60.91 28.01 7.34
CA MET A 459 61.35 26.69 6.90
C MET A 459 62.13 25.97 8.01
N PRO A 460 61.90 24.67 8.24
CA PRO A 460 62.72 23.89 9.13
C PRO A 460 64.11 23.67 8.51
N HIS A 461 65.14 24.06 9.25
CA HIS A 461 66.53 23.75 8.91
C HIS A 461 66.75 22.23 8.90
N ALA A 462 67.33 21.74 7.80
CA ALA A 462 67.81 20.37 7.68
C ALA A 462 69.12 20.22 8.46
N ASN A 463 69.19 19.17 9.30
CA ASN A 463 70.42 18.62 9.85
C ASN A 463 70.56 17.17 9.38
#